data_AF-A0A5J4VE43-F1
#
_entry.id   AF-A0A5J4VE43-F1
#
_cell.length_a   1.000
_cell.length_b   1.000
_cell.length_c   1.000
_cell.angle_alpha   90.00
_cell.angle_beta   90.00
_cell.angle_gamma   90.00
#
_symmetry.space_group_name_H-M   'P 1'
#
loop_
_entity.id
_entity.type
_entity.pdbx_description
1 polymer ?
#
loop_
_entity_poly.entity_id
_entity_poly.type
_entity_poly.pdbx_seq_one_letter_code
_entity_poly.pdbx_strand_id
1 'polypeptide(L)'
;MFMCKTGKYQEGGDLGGSVNINGSLGAMINIKSVSFTSYSSEGGRELNTRLQSGSILNITDVVNFIFCESTSQNGGGIRAILTDPASSLYISGSSIFDECKTAGQGDGMFINANQSKIINLNSVLLDNYEAIQGRAISTLLVNGGTLTIEGLTNFTTCKTTGDTKAVEDLGICAVYTILSNVSSKFRIIDTVKLDQCESTKKGGAIYVKDEMSQLIETNKATFDRCICTKEGGGIYSYISNEGSFIFTNGSTFTQCKSISYSGDTIFTGCYSVIPGMRVVAQEQNELYSNQIATYDEVYKHGLIYLESLTGGDKSGISQFSI
;
A
#
# COMPACT_ATOMS: atom_id res chain seq x y z
N MET A 1 -4.01 -28.72 5.29
CA MET A 1 -5.02 -28.13 4.39
C MET A 1 -6.33 -28.03 5.14
N PHE A 2 -6.80 -26.82 5.46
CA PHE A 2 -8.15 -26.59 5.97
C PHE A 2 -9.04 -26.25 4.77
N MET A 3 -9.80 -27.23 4.25
CA MET A 3 -10.84 -26.93 3.25
C MET A 3 -12.05 -26.35 3.98
N CYS A 4 -12.29 -25.05 3.85
CA CYS A 4 -13.47 -24.42 4.42
C CYS A 4 -14.70 -24.77 3.58
N LYS A 5 -15.52 -25.71 4.06
CA LYS A 5 -16.88 -25.87 3.52
C LYS A 5 -17.74 -24.69 3.95
N THR A 6 -18.55 -24.20 3.02
CA THR A 6 -19.45 -23.05 3.19
C THR A 6 -20.38 -23.22 4.39
N GLY A 7 -20.09 -22.47 5.46
CA GLY A 7 -21.02 -22.26 6.56
C GLY A 7 -21.92 -21.07 6.24
N LYS A 8 -23.22 -21.30 6.01
CA LYS A 8 -24.20 -20.21 5.97
C LYS A 8 -24.27 -19.55 7.34
N TYR A 9 -24.02 -18.26 7.44
CA TYR A 9 -24.26 -17.49 8.66
C TYR A 9 -25.32 -16.40 8.45
N GLN A 10 -26.00 -16.06 9.54
CA GLN A 10 -27.19 -15.21 9.56
C GLN A 10 -26.84 -13.71 9.54
N GLU A 11 -27.81 -12.90 9.09
CA GLU A 11 -27.73 -11.44 9.08
C GLU A 11 -27.44 -10.87 10.48
N GLY A 12 -26.55 -9.86 10.55
CA GLY A 12 -26.41 -9.02 11.74
C GLY A 12 -25.07 -9.06 12.49
N GLY A 13 -24.00 -9.66 11.95
CA GLY A 13 -22.68 -9.70 12.60
C GLY A 13 -21.49 -9.42 11.68
N ASP A 14 -20.50 -8.71 12.20
CA ASP A 14 -19.17 -8.39 11.61
C ASP A 14 -18.26 -9.64 11.38
N LEU A 15 -18.84 -10.85 11.44
CA LEU A 15 -18.19 -12.15 11.49
C LEU A 15 -18.28 -12.84 10.13
N GLY A 16 -17.43 -12.41 9.21
CA GLY A 16 -17.12 -13.13 7.98
C GLY A 16 -15.78 -13.85 8.10
N GLY A 17 -15.72 -15.09 7.61
CA GLY A 17 -14.45 -15.74 7.29
C GLY A 17 -14.20 -17.14 7.81
N SER A 18 -13.18 -17.80 7.25
CA SER A 18 -12.76 -19.16 7.64
C SER A 18 -12.23 -19.22 9.07
N VAL A 19 -11.53 -18.17 9.52
CA VAL A 19 -11.01 -18.03 10.89
C VAL A 19 -11.30 -16.63 11.42
N ASN A 20 -11.89 -16.57 12.62
CA ASN A 20 -12.16 -15.33 13.34
C ASN A 20 -11.34 -15.30 14.63
N ILE A 21 -10.50 -14.27 14.81
CA ILE A 21 -9.58 -14.11 15.94
C ILE A 21 -9.86 -12.78 16.64
N ASN A 22 -10.13 -12.83 17.95
CA ASN A 22 -10.21 -11.64 18.79
C ASN A 22 -9.13 -11.73 19.89
N GLY A 23 -7.97 -11.13 19.63
CA GLY A 23 -6.84 -11.06 20.56
C GLY A 23 -7.03 -9.93 21.56
N SER A 24 -6.80 -10.20 22.84
CA SER A 24 -6.83 -9.20 23.92
C SER A 24 -5.87 -9.59 25.06
N LEU A 25 -5.68 -8.70 26.04
CA LEU A 25 -4.92 -8.94 27.27
C LEU A 25 -3.52 -9.55 27.06
N GLY A 26 -2.77 -9.03 26.07
CA GLY A 26 -1.43 -9.52 25.74
C GLY A 26 -1.38 -10.90 25.05
N ALA A 27 -2.52 -11.42 24.58
CA ALA A 27 -2.58 -12.71 23.89
C ALA A 27 -1.62 -12.79 22.71
N MET A 28 -0.82 -13.85 22.64
CA MET A 28 0.06 -14.16 21.53
C MET A 28 -0.58 -15.25 20.65
N ILE A 29 -0.95 -14.88 19.43
CA ILE A 29 -1.52 -15.78 18.43
C ILE A 29 -0.45 -16.08 17.38
N ASN A 30 -0.24 -17.36 17.07
CA ASN A 30 0.72 -17.79 16.06
C ASN A 30 0.01 -18.65 15.00
N ILE A 31 0.09 -18.25 13.73
CA ILE A 31 -0.34 -19.03 12.57
C ILE A 31 0.92 -19.41 11.79
N LYS A 32 1.11 -20.71 11.57
CA LYS A 32 2.34 -21.30 11.02
C LYS A 32 2.00 -22.44 10.06
N SER A 33 2.62 -22.47 8.88
CA SER A 33 2.55 -23.58 7.93
C SER A 33 1.12 -24.01 7.54
N VAL A 34 0.27 -23.02 7.25
CA VAL A 34 -1.15 -23.20 6.85
C VAL A 34 -1.38 -22.59 5.48
N SER A 35 -2.24 -23.21 4.67
CA SER A 35 -2.79 -22.58 3.47
C SER A 35 -4.30 -22.43 3.62
N PHE A 36 -4.77 -21.21 3.39
CA PHE A 36 -6.17 -20.84 3.26
C PHE A 36 -6.49 -20.74 1.77
N THR A 37 -7.55 -21.43 1.36
CA THR A 37 -7.97 -21.53 -0.05
C THR A 37 -9.50 -21.55 -0.12
N SER A 38 -10.12 -20.57 -0.77
CA SER A 38 -11.54 -20.59 -1.11
C SER A 38 -11.78 -19.89 -2.45
N TYR A 39 -12.96 -20.08 -3.04
CA TYR A 39 -13.37 -19.42 -4.30
C TYR A 39 -14.60 -18.51 -4.12
N SER A 40 -15.07 -18.34 -2.88
CA SER A 40 -16.15 -17.41 -2.48
C SER A 40 -16.54 -17.69 -1.02
N SER A 41 -16.65 -16.64 -0.23
CA SER A 41 -17.32 -16.69 1.08
C SER A 41 -18.40 -15.61 1.18
N GLU A 42 -19.67 -16.02 1.34
CA GLU A 42 -20.75 -15.12 1.74
C GLU A 42 -20.47 -14.64 3.18
N GLY A 43 -19.83 -13.48 3.31
CA GLY A 43 -19.41 -12.90 4.59
C GLY A 43 -17.99 -12.32 4.54
N GLY A 44 -17.13 -12.93 3.72
CA GLY A 44 -15.87 -12.35 3.31
C GLY A 44 -14.70 -12.50 4.28
N ARG A 45 -13.51 -12.67 3.68
CA ARG A 45 -12.15 -12.78 4.25
C ARG A 45 -11.75 -14.12 4.83
N GLU A 46 -10.57 -14.62 4.50
CA GLU A 46 -10.13 -15.92 5.03
C GLU A 46 -9.78 -15.84 6.52
N LEU A 47 -9.11 -14.75 6.91
CA LEU A 47 -8.72 -14.47 8.30
C LEU A 47 -9.23 -13.10 8.75
N ASN A 48 -10.24 -13.11 9.62
CA ASN A 48 -10.69 -11.94 10.38
C ASN A 48 -9.88 -11.84 11.67
N THR A 49 -9.20 -10.71 11.89
CA THR A 49 -8.54 -10.47 13.18
C THR A 49 -8.86 -9.09 13.76
N ARG A 50 -9.21 -9.09 15.04
CA ARG A 50 -9.27 -7.91 15.89
C ARG A 50 -8.22 -8.07 16.99
N LEU A 51 -7.30 -7.12 17.12
CA LEU A 51 -6.16 -7.18 18.04
C LEU A 51 -6.20 -5.99 19.00
N GLN A 52 -6.46 -6.31 20.26
CA GLN A 52 -6.78 -5.40 21.36
C GLN A 52 -5.78 -5.58 22.52
N SER A 53 -5.75 -4.63 23.45
CA SER A 53 -4.97 -4.64 24.70
C SER A 53 -3.62 -5.38 24.62
N GLY A 54 -2.70 -4.94 23.76
CA GLY A 54 -1.34 -5.50 23.64
C GLY A 54 -1.22 -6.89 22.97
N SER A 55 -2.28 -7.43 22.35
CA SER A 55 -2.21 -8.74 21.67
C SER A 55 -1.38 -8.72 20.39
N ILE A 56 -0.69 -9.83 20.11
CA ILE A 56 0.22 -9.98 18.98
C ILE A 56 -0.26 -11.12 18.10
N LEU A 57 -0.37 -10.89 16.79
CA LEU A 57 -0.55 -11.93 15.78
C LEU A 57 0.72 -12.09 14.95
N ASN A 58 1.30 -13.29 14.99
CA ASN A 58 2.42 -13.71 14.16
C ASN A 58 1.91 -14.68 13.07
N ILE A 59 2.16 -14.34 11.82
CA ILE A 59 1.96 -15.20 10.65
C ILE A 59 3.35 -15.50 10.09
N THR A 60 3.80 -16.75 10.23
CA THR A 60 5.20 -17.15 10.02
C THR A 60 5.29 -18.56 9.41
N ASP A 61 6.48 -19.04 9.08
CA ASP A 61 6.72 -20.42 8.61
C ASP A 61 5.83 -20.83 7.40
N VAL A 62 5.81 -19.97 6.37
CA VAL A 62 4.97 -20.03 5.15
C VAL A 62 3.47 -20.17 5.43
N VAL A 63 2.73 -19.06 5.29
CA VAL A 63 1.27 -19.09 5.27
C VAL A 63 0.76 -18.57 3.94
N ASN A 64 -0.12 -19.33 3.29
CA ASN A 64 -0.62 -18.98 1.96
C ASN A 64 -2.11 -18.60 2.01
N PHE A 65 -2.48 -17.59 1.26
CA PHE A 65 -3.86 -17.14 1.00
C PHE A 65 -4.03 -17.18 -0.52
N ILE A 66 -4.84 -18.11 -1.05
CA ILE A 66 -4.95 -18.35 -2.49
C ILE A 66 -6.42 -18.32 -2.90
N PHE A 67 -6.75 -17.55 -3.94
CA PHE A 67 -8.10 -17.32 -4.48
C PHE A 67 -9.10 -16.65 -3.52
N CYS A 68 -8.63 -16.17 -2.35
CA CYS A 68 -9.46 -15.74 -1.23
C CYS A 68 -10.42 -14.59 -1.58
N GLU A 69 -11.72 -14.90 -1.74
CA GLU A 69 -12.72 -13.95 -2.21
C GLU A 69 -13.70 -13.50 -1.11
N SER A 70 -13.81 -12.17 -0.97
CA SER A 70 -14.76 -11.48 -0.10
C SER A 70 -15.80 -10.68 -0.89
N THR A 71 -17.05 -11.14 -0.87
CA THR A 71 -18.14 -10.50 -1.64
C THR A 71 -18.80 -9.29 -0.96
N SER A 72 -18.45 -9.00 0.30
CA SER A 72 -19.14 -7.96 1.09
C SER A 72 -18.30 -7.18 2.11
N GLN A 73 -17.03 -7.55 2.35
CA GLN A 73 -16.20 -6.92 3.40
C GLN A 73 -14.74 -6.71 2.98
N ASN A 74 -14.09 -5.66 3.47
CA ASN A 74 -12.67 -5.38 3.21
C ASN A 74 -11.75 -6.55 3.62
N GLY A 75 -10.65 -6.78 2.89
CA GLY A 75 -9.76 -7.93 3.09
C GLY A 75 -10.29 -9.18 2.39
N GLY A 76 -9.72 -9.59 1.26
CA GLY A 76 -10.00 -10.92 0.67
C GLY A 76 -9.23 -12.03 1.41
N GLY A 77 -7.91 -11.89 1.57
CA GLY A 77 -7.11 -12.79 2.42
C GLY A 77 -7.25 -12.48 3.92
N ILE A 78 -6.88 -11.25 4.33
CA ILE A 78 -6.88 -10.80 5.73
C ILE A 78 -7.62 -9.47 5.89
N ARG A 79 -8.42 -9.34 6.96
CA ARG A 79 -8.79 -8.03 7.54
C ARG A 79 -8.27 -7.98 8.96
N ALA A 80 -7.39 -7.02 9.23
CA ALA A 80 -6.84 -6.77 10.56
C ALA A 80 -7.34 -5.43 11.10
N ILE A 81 -7.93 -5.45 12.29
CA ILE A 81 -8.30 -4.24 13.05
C ILE A 81 -7.51 -4.22 14.35
N LEU A 82 -6.66 -3.21 14.53
CA LEU A 82 -5.83 -3.03 15.72
C LEU A 82 -6.30 -1.77 16.47
N THR A 83 -6.92 -1.93 17.65
CA THR A 83 -7.61 -0.80 18.33
C THR A 83 -6.86 -0.20 19.52
N ASP A 84 -6.22 -1.00 20.39
CA ASP A 84 -5.71 -0.51 21.70
C ASP A 84 -4.17 -0.66 21.83
N PRO A 85 -3.48 0.16 22.64
CA PRO A 85 -2.03 0.32 22.55
C PRO A 85 -1.22 -0.99 22.59
N ALA A 86 -0.09 -1.00 21.90
CA ALA A 86 0.86 -2.11 21.81
C ALA A 86 0.36 -3.41 21.12
N SER A 87 -0.85 -3.47 20.54
CA SER A 87 -1.19 -4.60 19.67
C SER A 87 -0.42 -4.54 18.35
N SER A 88 -0.04 -5.71 17.82
CA SER A 88 0.90 -5.82 16.69
C SER A 88 0.55 -6.97 15.74
N LEU A 89 0.87 -6.78 14.46
CA LEU A 89 0.72 -7.78 13.40
C LEU A 89 2.07 -7.97 12.68
N TYR A 90 2.59 -9.18 12.71
CA TYR A 90 3.81 -9.57 12.00
C TYR A 90 3.44 -10.64 10.95
N ILE A 91 3.79 -10.40 9.68
CA ILE A 91 3.65 -11.40 8.61
C ILE A 91 5.00 -11.57 7.94
N SER A 92 5.50 -12.80 7.93
CA SER A 92 6.79 -13.11 7.32
C SER A 92 6.91 -14.58 6.91
N GLY A 93 8.14 -15.03 6.68
CA GLY A 93 8.45 -16.44 6.39
C GLY A 93 8.00 -16.89 5.01
N SER A 94 8.14 -16.03 3.98
CA SER A 94 7.75 -16.34 2.59
C SER A 94 6.27 -16.69 2.43
N SER A 95 5.41 -16.05 3.23
CA SER A 95 3.96 -16.13 3.10
C SER A 95 3.50 -15.55 1.75
N ILE A 96 2.49 -16.17 1.13
CA ILE A 96 2.01 -15.84 -0.22
C ILE A 96 0.55 -15.39 -0.15
N PHE A 97 0.22 -14.32 -0.85
CA PHE A 97 -1.16 -13.94 -1.15
C PHE A 97 -1.32 -13.84 -2.67
N ASP A 98 -2.16 -14.70 -3.24
CA ASP A 98 -2.29 -14.94 -4.68
C ASP A 98 -3.77 -15.00 -5.08
N GLU A 99 -4.14 -14.25 -6.12
CA GLU A 99 -5.52 -14.15 -6.64
C GLU A 99 -6.63 -13.86 -5.59
N CYS A 100 -6.27 -13.28 -4.44
CA CYS A 100 -7.25 -12.83 -3.45
C CYS A 100 -8.04 -11.64 -4.00
N LYS A 101 -9.32 -11.48 -3.62
CA LYS A 101 -10.26 -10.48 -4.18
C LYS A 101 -11.23 -9.96 -3.12
N THR A 102 -11.60 -8.68 -3.18
CA THR A 102 -12.72 -8.14 -2.39
C THR A 102 -13.60 -7.18 -3.17
N ALA A 103 -14.90 -7.18 -2.85
CA ALA A 103 -15.84 -6.12 -3.26
C ALA A 103 -15.63 -4.80 -2.48
N GLY A 104 -14.85 -4.83 -1.39
CA GLY A 104 -14.48 -3.67 -0.58
C GLY A 104 -13.07 -3.15 -0.90
N GLN A 105 -12.28 -2.91 0.13
CA GLN A 105 -10.88 -2.48 0.01
C GLN A 105 -9.90 -3.56 0.48
N GLY A 106 -8.76 -3.69 -0.21
CA GLY A 106 -7.68 -4.61 0.18
C GLY A 106 -8.00 -6.05 -0.20
N ASP A 107 -7.71 -6.42 -1.44
CA ASP A 107 -7.89 -7.76 -1.99
C ASP A 107 -7.09 -8.81 -1.24
N GLY A 108 -5.78 -8.59 -1.07
CA GLY A 108 -4.96 -9.45 -0.22
C GLY A 108 -5.21 -9.12 1.24
N MET A 109 -5.03 -7.85 1.60
CA MET A 109 -5.05 -7.38 2.98
C MET A 109 -5.75 -6.04 3.16
N PHE A 110 -6.64 -5.96 4.15
CA PHE A 110 -7.10 -4.71 4.73
C PHE A 110 -6.57 -4.55 6.16
N ILE A 111 -6.00 -3.40 6.49
CA ILE A 111 -5.46 -3.12 7.83
C ILE A 111 -5.98 -1.77 8.33
N ASN A 112 -6.71 -1.77 9.44
CA ASN A 112 -7.06 -0.55 10.16
C ASN A 112 -6.30 -0.54 11.50
N ALA A 113 -5.35 0.38 11.63
CA ALA A 113 -4.49 0.52 12.79
C ALA A 113 -4.66 1.90 13.41
N ASN A 114 -5.27 1.94 14.59
CA ASN A 114 -5.48 3.16 15.36
C ASN A 114 -4.52 3.18 16.56
N GLN A 115 -3.90 4.31 16.89
CA GLN A 115 -2.86 4.51 17.89
C GLN A 115 -1.51 3.86 17.51
N SER A 116 -0.49 3.98 18.37
CA SER A 116 0.86 3.40 18.19
C SER A 116 0.85 1.86 18.08
N LYS A 117 0.59 1.37 16.87
CA LYS A 117 0.53 -0.06 16.48
C LYS A 117 1.68 -0.38 15.56
N ILE A 118 2.27 -1.57 15.70
CA ILE A 118 3.32 -2.04 14.80
C ILE A 118 2.73 -3.09 13.86
N ILE A 119 2.73 -2.78 12.57
CA ILE A 119 2.48 -3.75 11.52
C ILE A 119 3.76 -3.88 10.68
N ASN A 120 4.22 -5.11 10.52
CA ASN A 120 5.43 -5.43 9.77
C ASN A 120 5.16 -6.58 8.79
N LEU A 121 5.46 -6.35 7.52
CA LEU A 121 5.41 -7.32 6.44
C LEU A 121 6.82 -7.52 5.91
N ASN A 122 7.42 -8.69 6.16
CA ASN A 122 8.81 -8.97 5.82
C ASN A 122 8.91 -10.25 5.00
N SER A 123 9.39 -10.14 3.76
CA SER A 123 9.54 -11.28 2.84
C SER A 123 8.21 -11.99 2.59
N VAL A 124 7.22 -11.23 2.09
CA VAL A 124 5.89 -11.70 1.67
C VAL A 124 5.76 -11.57 0.14
N LEU A 125 5.10 -12.52 -0.52
CA LEU A 125 4.75 -12.39 -1.95
C LEU A 125 3.27 -11.99 -2.08
N LEU A 126 3.00 -10.96 -2.87
CA LEU A 126 1.66 -10.51 -3.25
C LEU A 126 1.57 -10.51 -4.78
N ASP A 127 0.85 -11.49 -5.33
CA ASP A 127 0.80 -11.77 -6.77
C ASP A 127 -0.63 -11.81 -7.33
N ASN A 128 -0.76 -11.56 -8.63
CA ASN A 128 -1.97 -11.75 -9.44
C ASN A 128 -3.24 -11.04 -8.92
N TYR A 129 -3.07 -9.78 -8.50
CA TYR A 129 -4.17 -8.90 -8.11
C TYR A 129 -4.78 -8.20 -9.31
N GLU A 130 -5.88 -8.71 -9.84
CA GLU A 130 -6.62 -8.06 -10.94
C GLU A 130 -8.05 -7.69 -10.51
N ALA A 131 -8.35 -6.38 -10.42
CA ALA A 131 -9.62 -5.91 -9.87
C ALA A 131 -10.09 -4.53 -10.40
N ILE A 132 -11.39 -4.27 -10.25
CA ILE A 132 -12.04 -3.00 -10.67
C ILE A 132 -11.80 -1.87 -9.65
N GLN A 133 -11.62 -2.19 -8.37
CA GLN A 133 -11.31 -1.26 -7.27
C GLN A 133 -10.25 -1.82 -6.30
N GLY A 134 -9.78 -3.03 -6.56
CA GLY A 134 -9.03 -3.86 -5.63
C GLY A 134 -7.53 -3.60 -5.65
N ARG A 135 -6.88 -3.96 -4.55
CA ARG A 135 -5.57 -3.46 -4.12
C ARG A 135 -4.91 -4.56 -3.29
N ALA A 136 -3.69 -4.97 -3.57
CA ALA A 136 -3.06 -6.05 -2.80
C ALA A 136 -3.08 -5.74 -1.28
N ILE A 137 -2.79 -4.49 -0.91
CA ILE A 137 -2.90 -3.98 0.45
C ILE A 137 -3.68 -2.66 0.48
N SER A 138 -4.64 -2.54 1.40
CA SER A 138 -5.30 -1.29 1.78
C SER A 138 -5.13 -1.03 3.27
N THR A 139 -4.63 0.14 3.65
CA THR A 139 -4.36 0.49 5.04
C THR A 139 -4.90 1.86 5.45
N LEU A 140 -5.41 1.93 6.68
CA LEU A 140 -5.78 3.14 7.39
C LEU A 140 -4.94 3.19 8.68
N LEU A 141 -4.05 4.18 8.77
CA LEU A 141 -3.08 4.35 9.86
C LEU A 141 -3.35 5.66 10.59
N VAL A 142 -3.83 5.59 11.83
CA VAL A 142 -4.36 6.75 12.56
C VAL A 142 -3.71 6.86 13.95
N ASN A 143 -3.46 8.08 14.44
CA ASN A 143 -2.99 8.35 15.81
C ASN A 143 -1.64 7.66 16.20
N GLY A 144 -0.77 7.31 15.26
CA GLY A 144 0.43 6.53 15.52
C GLY A 144 0.49 5.17 14.83
N GLY A 145 -0.52 4.79 14.06
CA GLY A 145 -0.52 3.55 13.29
C GLY A 145 0.72 3.48 12.39
N THR A 146 1.48 2.38 12.47
CA THR A 146 2.71 2.19 11.70
C THR A 146 2.63 0.94 10.84
N LEU A 147 2.86 1.08 9.53
CA LEU A 147 3.12 -0.03 8.62
C LEU A 147 4.56 0.07 8.11
N THR A 148 5.31 -1.02 8.26
CA THR A 148 6.59 -1.24 7.57
C THR A 148 6.47 -2.44 6.64
N ILE A 149 6.82 -2.25 5.38
CA ILE A 149 6.99 -3.30 4.37
C ILE A 149 8.49 -3.39 4.08
N GLU A 150 9.09 -4.57 4.22
CA GLU A 150 10.55 -4.72 4.22
C GLU A 150 11.03 -6.09 3.70
N GLY A 151 12.35 -6.28 3.73
CA GLY A 151 13.00 -7.54 3.34
C GLY A 151 12.83 -7.87 1.86
N LEU A 152 12.52 -9.13 1.56
CA LEU A 152 12.28 -9.61 0.20
C LEU A 152 10.78 -9.58 -0.19
N THR A 153 10.03 -8.59 0.32
CA THR A 153 8.60 -8.48 -0.01
C THR A 153 8.43 -8.04 -1.46
N ASN A 154 7.62 -8.77 -2.23
CA ASN A 154 7.45 -8.55 -3.66
C ASN A 154 5.97 -8.38 -3.99
N PHE A 155 5.67 -7.38 -4.82
CA PHE A 155 4.38 -7.18 -5.47
C PHE A 155 4.57 -7.41 -6.96
N THR A 156 3.82 -8.36 -7.52
CA THR A 156 3.85 -8.71 -8.94
C THR A 156 2.44 -8.65 -9.51
N THR A 157 2.34 -8.30 -10.81
CA THR A 157 1.11 -8.36 -11.64
C THR A 157 -0.14 -7.71 -11.02
N CYS A 158 0.03 -6.69 -10.17
CA CYS A 158 -1.07 -5.98 -9.51
C CYS A 158 -1.72 -4.96 -10.46
N LYS A 159 -2.88 -5.28 -11.08
CA LYS A 159 -3.50 -4.51 -12.16
C LYS A 159 -4.93 -4.04 -11.85
N THR A 160 -5.24 -2.86 -12.35
CA THR A 160 -6.57 -2.26 -12.33
C THR A 160 -7.27 -2.43 -13.67
N THR A 161 -8.47 -3.03 -13.69
CA THR A 161 -9.25 -3.23 -14.93
C THR A 161 -10.37 -2.21 -15.16
N GLY A 162 -10.70 -1.40 -14.16
CA GLY A 162 -11.87 -0.52 -14.18
C GLY A 162 -11.66 0.87 -14.81
N ASP A 163 -12.55 1.26 -15.72
CA ASP A 163 -12.79 2.66 -16.07
C ASP A 163 -13.64 3.33 -14.98
N THR A 164 -12.99 3.83 -13.92
CA THR A 164 -13.72 4.37 -12.77
C THR A 164 -14.29 5.76 -13.06
N LYS A 165 -15.59 5.80 -13.37
CA LYS A 165 -16.47 6.96 -13.19
C LYS A 165 -16.99 7.09 -11.75
N ALA A 166 -16.65 6.15 -10.86
CA ALA A 166 -17.31 5.96 -9.57
C ALA A 166 -16.72 6.77 -8.40
N VAL A 167 -15.40 6.94 -8.31
CA VAL A 167 -14.74 7.76 -7.26
C VAL A 167 -13.45 8.34 -7.82
N GLU A 168 -13.28 9.67 -7.78
CA GLU A 168 -12.11 10.35 -8.38
C GLU A 168 -10.83 10.27 -7.53
N ASP A 169 -10.96 9.93 -6.25
CA ASP A 169 -9.86 9.92 -5.27
C ASP A 169 -9.37 8.55 -4.82
N LEU A 170 -10.08 7.48 -5.17
CA LEU A 170 -9.54 6.14 -5.02
C LEU A 170 -8.63 5.87 -6.23
N GLY A 171 -7.33 6.10 -6.03
CA GLY A 171 -6.32 5.34 -6.78
C GLY A 171 -6.60 3.85 -6.66
N ILE A 172 -6.03 3.04 -7.53
CA ILE A 172 -6.16 1.57 -7.49
C ILE A 172 -4.79 1.04 -7.90
N CYS A 173 -4.17 0.25 -7.04
CA CYS A 173 -2.71 0.08 -7.01
C CYS A 173 -2.34 -1.07 -6.05
N ALA A 174 -1.10 -1.55 -6.09
CA ALA A 174 -0.63 -2.62 -5.20
C ALA A 174 -0.76 -2.24 -3.72
N VAL A 175 -0.35 -1.04 -3.31
CA VAL A 175 -0.44 -0.57 -1.92
C VAL A 175 -1.18 0.76 -1.81
N TYR A 176 -2.19 0.80 -0.93
CA TYR A 176 -2.88 2.03 -0.52
C TYR A 176 -2.68 2.30 0.96
N THR A 177 -2.29 3.53 1.27
CA THR A 177 -2.19 3.98 2.64
C THR A 177 -2.83 5.35 2.79
N ILE A 178 -3.81 5.43 3.69
CA ILE A 178 -4.21 6.68 4.33
C ILE A 178 -3.48 6.75 5.66
N LEU A 179 -2.71 7.81 5.87
CA LEU A 179 -2.19 8.20 7.17
C LEU A 179 -2.95 9.42 7.67
N SER A 180 -3.31 9.42 8.95
CA SER A 180 -3.76 10.64 9.61
C SER A 180 -3.29 10.77 11.05
N ASN A 181 -3.19 12.04 11.47
CA ASN A 181 -2.74 12.49 12.78
C ASN A 181 -1.26 12.17 13.10
N VAL A 182 -0.70 12.97 14.02
CA VAL A 182 0.71 12.93 14.38
C VAL A 182 1.17 11.53 14.82
N SER A 183 2.43 11.23 14.53
CA SER A 183 3.12 9.96 14.81
C SER A 183 2.75 8.75 13.94
N SER A 184 1.73 8.83 13.08
CA SER A 184 1.44 7.76 12.09
C SER A 184 2.60 7.63 11.07
N LYS A 185 2.90 6.41 10.60
CA LYS A 185 4.08 6.13 9.75
C LYS A 185 3.82 5.07 8.69
N PHE A 186 4.38 5.27 7.50
CA PHE A 186 4.40 4.28 6.42
C PHE A 186 5.82 4.15 5.86
N ARG A 187 6.34 2.93 5.83
CA ARG A 187 7.71 2.66 5.42
C ARG A 187 7.74 1.52 4.41
N ILE A 188 8.45 1.72 3.31
CA ILE A 188 8.91 0.63 2.44
C ILE A 188 10.43 0.65 2.44
N ILE A 189 11.08 -0.39 2.97
CA ILE A 189 12.53 -0.38 3.19
C ILE A 189 13.21 -1.67 2.70
N ASP A 190 14.53 -1.67 2.62
CA ASP A 190 15.35 -2.76 2.11
C ASP A 190 15.06 -3.10 0.64
N THR A 191 14.88 -4.39 0.32
CA THR A 191 14.88 -4.95 -1.04
C THR A 191 13.48 -5.21 -1.58
N VAL A 192 12.49 -4.42 -1.13
CA VAL A 192 11.10 -4.56 -1.59
C VAL A 192 11.01 -4.24 -3.08
N LYS A 193 10.35 -5.13 -3.84
CA LYS A 193 10.11 -4.96 -5.28
C LYS A 193 8.64 -4.76 -5.58
N LEU A 194 8.32 -3.80 -6.45
CA LEU A 194 7.01 -3.63 -7.07
C LEU A 194 7.19 -3.71 -8.59
N ASP A 195 6.63 -4.75 -9.21
CA ASP A 195 6.88 -5.15 -10.60
C ASP A 195 5.56 -5.29 -11.36
N GLN A 196 5.44 -4.62 -12.51
CA GLN A 196 4.24 -4.69 -13.38
C GLN A 196 2.93 -4.33 -12.65
N CYS A 197 3.01 -3.37 -11.73
CA CYS A 197 1.83 -2.81 -11.08
C CYS A 197 1.17 -1.74 -11.98
N GLU A 198 -0.12 -1.86 -12.24
CA GLU A 198 -0.86 -1.02 -13.19
C GLU A 198 -2.12 -0.39 -12.57
N SER A 199 -2.24 0.93 -12.70
CA SER A 199 -3.35 1.75 -12.17
C SER A 199 -4.06 2.52 -13.28
N THR A 200 -5.37 2.75 -13.16
CA THR A 200 -6.10 3.62 -14.10
C THR A 200 -6.23 5.08 -13.64
N LYS A 201 -5.84 5.44 -12.40
CA LYS A 201 -6.08 6.80 -11.84
C LYS A 201 -4.89 7.42 -11.13
N LYS A 202 -4.43 6.85 -10.01
CA LYS A 202 -3.43 7.49 -9.14
C LYS A 202 -2.51 6.42 -8.55
N GLY A 203 -1.22 6.46 -8.90
CA GLY A 203 -0.17 5.58 -8.36
C GLY A 203 -0.17 4.20 -9.02
N GLY A 204 0.74 3.91 -9.95
CA GLY A 204 0.80 2.61 -10.63
C GLY A 204 1.06 1.46 -9.68
N ALA A 205 1.98 1.65 -8.72
CA ALA A 205 2.26 0.69 -7.65
C ALA A 205 1.73 1.15 -6.29
N ILE A 206 1.91 2.43 -5.92
CA ILE A 206 1.56 2.93 -4.59
C ILE A 206 0.74 4.21 -4.68
N TYR A 207 -0.30 4.29 -3.88
CA TYR A 207 -0.97 5.53 -3.52
C TYR A 207 -0.81 5.79 -2.01
N VAL A 208 -0.37 7.00 -1.67
CA VAL A 208 -0.37 7.52 -0.29
C VAL A 208 -1.23 8.77 -0.20
N LYS A 209 -2.09 8.85 0.83
CA LYS A 209 -2.69 10.11 1.29
C LYS A 209 -2.29 10.33 2.74
N ASP A 210 -1.76 11.51 3.02
CA ASP A 210 -1.25 11.89 4.33
C ASP A 210 -1.88 13.21 4.81
N GLU A 211 -2.47 13.14 6.00
CA GLU A 211 -3.11 14.23 6.73
C GLU A 211 -2.48 14.31 8.14
N MET A 212 -1.36 15.04 8.28
CA MET A 212 -0.60 15.24 9.54
C MET A 212 0.22 14.03 10.06
N SER A 213 0.68 13.09 9.22
CA SER A 213 1.57 12.01 9.66
C SER A 213 2.99 12.48 9.98
N GLN A 214 3.78 11.64 10.66
CA GLN A 214 5.15 11.98 11.02
C GLN A 214 6.19 11.57 9.96
N LEU A 215 5.96 10.47 9.23
CA LEU A 215 6.96 9.94 8.30
C LEU A 215 6.38 8.94 7.30
N ILE A 216 6.54 9.28 6.02
CA ILE A 216 6.55 8.32 4.91
C ILE A 216 8.02 8.12 4.48
N GLU A 217 8.49 6.88 4.37
CA GLU A 217 9.84 6.60 3.85
C GLU A 217 9.83 5.51 2.77
N THR A 218 10.62 5.72 1.71
CA THR A 218 11.04 4.66 0.79
C THR A 218 12.56 4.55 0.77
N ASN A 219 13.09 3.41 1.22
CA ASN A 219 14.50 3.16 1.42
C ASN A 219 14.92 1.98 0.54
N LYS A 220 15.78 2.22 -0.47
CA LYS A 220 16.37 1.17 -1.33
C LYS A 220 15.36 0.32 -2.17
N ALA A 221 14.07 0.66 -2.15
CA ALA A 221 13.02 -0.08 -2.82
C ALA A 221 13.11 -0.01 -4.36
N THR A 222 12.64 -1.05 -5.07
CA THR A 222 12.67 -1.14 -6.54
C THR A 222 11.28 -1.14 -7.13
N PHE A 223 11.04 -0.20 -8.05
CA PHE A 223 9.84 -0.09 -8.86
C PHE A 223 10.21 -0.39 -10.32
N ASP A 224 9.52 -1.33 -10.93
CA ASP A 224 9.85 -1.84 -12.26
C ASP A 224 8.57 -2.03 -13.09
N ARG A 225 8.51 -1.42 -14.28
CA ARG A 225 7.34 -1.44 -15.19
C ARG A 225 6.02 -1.02 -14.52
N CYS A 226 6.05 -0.13 -13.52
CA CYS A 226 4.83 0.38 -12.89
C CYS A 226 4.16 1.46 -13.76
N ILE A 227 2.86 1.34 -14.04
CA ILE A 227 2.16 2.21 -15.00
C ILE A 227 0.92 2.81 -14.36
N CYS A 228 0.66 4.10 -14.58
CA CYS A 228 -0.63 4.72 -14.22
C CYS A 228 -1.26 5.41 -15.43
N THR A 229 -2.56 5.20 -15.68
CA THR A 229 -3.21 5.85 -16.82
C THR A 229 -3.29 7.37 -16.66
N LYS A 230 -3.40 7.94 -15.44
CA LYS A 230 -3.46 9.40 -15.25
C LYS A 230 -2.26 9.99 -14.50
N GLU A 231 -2.06 9.64 -13.23
CA GLU A 231 -1.12 10.36 -12.35
C GLU A 231 -0.25 9.41 -11.50
N GLY A 232 1.07 9.60 -11.53
CA GLY A 232 2.00 8.83 -10.70
C GLY A 232 2.24 7.40 -11.21
N GLY A 233 3.07 7.23 -12.25
CA GLY A 233 3.42 5.93 -12.81
C GLY A 233 4.00 4.93 -11.80
N GLY A 234 4.90 5.36 -10.90
CA GLY A 234 5.36 4.53 -9.79
C GLY A 234 4.51 4.75 -8.53
N ILE A 235 4.62 5.95 -7.98
CA ILE A 235 3.95 6.38 -6.75
C ILE A 235 3.11 7.63 -7.04
N TYR A 236 1.94 7.70 -6.43
CA TYR A 236 1.22 8.94 -6.19
C TYR A 236 1.15 9.22 -4.70
N SER A 237 1.45 10.45 -4.29
CA SER A 237 1.39 10.88 -2.90
C SER A 237 0.71 12.24 -2.78
N TYR A 238 -0.38 12.29 -2.02
CA TYR A 238 -0.98 13.53 -1.52
C TYR A 238 -0.52 13.72 -0.07
N ILE A 239 0.21 14.80 0.21
CA ILE A 239 0.79 15.07 1.53
C ILE A 239 0.34 16.46 1.95
N SER A 240 -0.13 16.59 3.19
CA SER A 240 -0.68 17.82 3.75
C SER A 240 -0.36 17.97 5.23
N ASN A 241 -0.35 19.22 5.71
CA ASN A 241 -0.19 19.58 7.12
C ASN A 241 1.11 19.03 7.74
N GLU A 242 2.26 19.51 7.27
CA GLU A 242 3.61 19.17 7.78
C GLU A 242 4.04 17.69 7.65
N GLY A 243 3.26 16.85 6.97
CA GLY A 243 3.66 15.49 6.60
C GLY A 243 4.96 15.48 5.77
N SER A 244 5.74 14.40 5.86
CA SER A 244 7.01 14.27 5.16
C SER A 244 7.16 12.95 4.43
N PHE A 245 7.68 13.00 3.20
CA PHE A 245 8.02 11.81 2.40
C PHE A 245 9.50 11.85 2.00
N ILE A 246 10.24 10.87 2.51
CA ILE A 246 11.69 10.75 2.41
C ILE A 246 12.07 9.57 1.50
N PHE A 247 12.97 9.81 0.55
CA PHE A 247 13.60 8.78 -0.28
C PHE A 247 15.08 8.64 0.11
N THR A 248 15.46 7.45 0.57
CA THR A 248 16.78 7.16 1.15
C THR A 248 17.45 5.96 0.46
N ASN A 249 18.77 5.87 0.55
CA ASN A 249 19.57 4.70 0.13
C ASN A 249 19.37 4.19 -1.32
N GLY A 250 18.91 5.04 -2.24
CA GLY A 250 18.89 4.74 -3.67
C GLY A 250 17.75 3.84 -4.15
N SER A 251 16.50 4.18 -3.81
CA SER A 251 15.31 3.56 -4.44
C SER A 251 15.33 3.77 -5.97
N THR A 252 14.88 2.77 -6.75
CA THR A 252 15.00 2.75 -8.22
C THR A 252 13.65 2.68 -8.93
N PHE A 253 13.52 3.36 -10.08
CA PHE A 253 12.28 3.43 -10.86
C PHE A 253 12.57 3.16 -12.35
N THR A 254 12.36 1.91 -12.77
CA THR A 254 12.68 1.43 -14.12
C THR A 254 11.41 1.27 -14.94
N GLN A 255 11.35 1.88 -16.13
CA GLN A 255 10.19 1.79 -17.05
C GLN A 255 8.85 2.23 -16.42
N CYS A 256 8.87 3.00 -15.33
CA CYS A 256 7.68 3.56 -14.72
C CYS A 256 7.15 4.74 -15.54
N LYS A 257 5.82 4.82 -15.79
CA LYS A 257 5.25 5.89 -16.64
C LYS A 257 3.80 6.23 -16.34
N SER A 258 3.38 7.44 -16.71
CA SER A 258 1.98 7.87 -16.72
C SER A 258 1.47 8.10 -18.15
N ILE A 259 0.17 7.88 -18.44
CA ILE A 259 -0.35 7.84 -19.83
C ILE A 259 -1.11 9.11 -20.27
N SER A 260 -1.91 9.74 -19.39
CA SER A 260 -2.87 10.78 -19.79
C SER A 260 -2.96 11.96 -18.82
N TYR A 261 -2.13 12.97 -19.08
CA TYR A 261 -2.45 14.41 -19.01
C TYR A 261 -1.34 15.15 -19.75
N SER A 262 -1.64 16.25 -20.44
CA SER A 262 -0.66 17.17 -21.04
C SER A 262 0.03 18.04 -19.98
N GLY A 263 0.50 17.39 -18.91
CA GLY A 263 1.39 17.95 -17.90
C GLY A 263 2.73 17.25 -18.05
N ASP A 264 3.51 17.68 -19.05
CA ASP A 264 4.81 17.12 -19.40
C ASP A 264 5.80 17.24 -18.23
N THR A 265 5.82 16.24 -17.37
CA THR A 265 6.85 16.08 -16.33
C THR A 265 8.11 15.43 -16.90
N ILE A 266 8.57 15.98 -18.03
CA ILE A 266 9.95 15.92 -18.54
C ILE A 266 10.74 17.15 -18.01
N PHE A 267 10.24 17.77 -16.92
CA PHE A 267 10.64 19.06 -16.33
C PHE A 267 10.18 20.31 -17.11
N THR A 268 9.20 21.02 -16.56
CA THR A 268 9.34 22.49 -16.39
C THR A 268 9.07 22.83 -14.91
N GLY A 269 10.03 23.45 -14.23
CA GLY A 269 9.80 24.09 -12.91
C GLY A 269 9.85 23.25 -11.63
N CYS A 270 10.45 22.04 -11.59
CA CYS A 270 10.69 21.31 -10.33
C CYS A 270 12.05 20.61 -10.35
N TYR A 271 12.92 20.84 -9.36
CA TYR A 271 14.25 20.20 -9.33
C TYR A 271 14.18 18.82 -8.64
N SER A 272 14.72 17.81 -9.35
CA SER A 272 14.63 16.36 -9.11
C SER A 272 13.22 15.76 -9.31
N VAL A 273 13.10 14.96 -10.39
CA VAL A 273 11.87 14.32 -10.89
C VAL A 273 12.15 12.84 -11.12
N ILE A 274 11.17 11.99 -10.79
CA ILE A 274 11.09 10.59 -11.22
C ILE A 274 10.03 10.50 -12.31
N PRO A 275 10.24 9.74 -13.41
CA PRO A 275 9.21 9.50 -14.42
C PRO A 275 7.91 8.98 -13.79
N GLY A 276 6.87 9.82 -13.82
CA GLY A 276 5.60 9.51 -13.19
C GLY A 276 5.63 9.53 -11.65
N MET A 277 6.06 10.64 -11.05
CA MET A 277 5.47 11.13 -9.80
C MET A 277 4.79 12.47 -10.07
N ARG A 278 3.54 12.63 -9.63
CA ARG A 278 2.87 13.94 -9.55
C ARG A 278 2.83 14.34 -8.08
N VAL A 279 3.65 15.32 -7.70
CA VAL A 279 3.51 15.99 -6.40
C VAL A 279 2.32 16.93 -6.52
N VAL A 280 1.21 16.59 -5.85
CA VAL A 280 0.06 17.50 -5.72
C VAL A 280 0.18 18.19 -4.38
N ALA A 281 0.98 19.26 -4.36
CA ALA A 281 0.94 20.23 -3.27
C ALA A 281 -0.30 21.11 -3.45
N GLN A 282 -1.21 21.11 -2.46
CA GLN A 282 -2.14 22.20 -2.25
C GLN A 282 -1.75 22.87 -0.95
N GLU A 283 -1.36 24.15 -1.05
CA GLU A 283 -0.81 25.00 -0.01
C GLU A 283 0.12 24.29 1.00
N GLN A 284 1.39 24.70 0.97
CA GLN A 284 2.37 24.52 2.06
C GLN A 284 3.33 23.31 2.01
N ASN A 285 4.21 23.23 1.01
CA ASN A 285 5.30 22.23 0.95
C ASN A 285 6.67 22.85 0.55
N GLU A 286 7.76 22.13 0.82
CA GLU A 286 9.15 22.45 0.44
C GLU A 286 9.85 21.19 -0.11
N LEU A 287 10.54 21.32 -1.25
CA LEU A 287 11.29 20.25 -1.90
C LEU A 287 12.78 20.33 -1.56
N TYR A 288 13.37 19.20 -1.18
CA TYR A 288 14.79 19.06 -0.86
C TYR A 288 15.45 18.00 -1.73
N SER A 289 16.58 18.34 -2.35
CA SER A 289 17.43 17.40 -3.07
C SER A 289 18.85 17.45 -2.48
N ASN A 290 19.41 16.29 -2.12
CA ASN A 290 20.75 16.18 -1.53
C ASN A 290 21.01 17.16 -0.34
N GLN A 291 20.08 17.25 0.61
CA GLN A 291 20.14 18.18 1.77
C GLN A 291 20.05 19.68 1.44
N ILE A 292 19.81 20.05 0.18
CA ILE A 292 19.66 21.44 -0.26
C ILE A 292 18.19 21.70 -0.61
N ALA A 293 17.62 22.77 -0.05
CA ALA A 293 16.29 23.26 -0.44
C ALA A 293 16.33 23.69 -1.91
N THR A 294 15.45 23.11 -2.73
CA THR A 294 15.29 23.50 -4.13
C THR A 294 14.11 24.45 -4.28
N TYR A 295 14.19 25.38 -5.24
CA TYR A 295 13.21 26.46 -5.36
C TYR A 295 11.79 25.95 -5.63
N ASP A 296 10.91 26.18 -4.65
CA ASP A 296 9.46 26.21 -4.79
C ASP A 296 9.00 27.68 -4.62
N GLU A 297 8.25 28.22 -5.59
CA GLU A 297 7.67 29.55 -5.47
C GLU A 297 6.28 29.46 -4.80
N VAL A 298 6.26 29.31 -3.47
CA VAL A 298 5.37 29.98 -2.49
C VAL A 298 5.51 29.36 -1.08
N TYR A 299 5.33 30.18 -0.05
CA TYR A 299 5.89 30.04 1.29
C TYR A 299 5.28 28.99 2.25
N LYS A 300 6.18 28.24 2.95
CA LYS A 300 6.03 27.41 4.19
C LYS A 300 5.06 26.23 4.07
N HIS A 301 5.13 25.08 4.77
CA HIS A 301 6.25 24.20 5.13
C HIS A 301 5.71 22.75 5.07
N GLY A 302 6.41 21.81 4.42
CA GLY A 302 6.03 20.39 4.38
C GLY A 302 7.01 19.60 3.51
N LEU A 303 7.82 18.71 4.08
CA LEU A 303 9.11 18.36 3.48
C LEU A 303 9.07 17.09 2.62
N ILE A 304 9.40 17.23 1.34
CA ILE A 304 9.76 16.11 0.45
C ILE A 304 11.28 16.06 0.28
N TYR A 305 11.89 14.91 0.55
CA TYR A 305 13.35 14.77 0.59
C TYR A 305 13.86 13.67 -0.35
N LEU A 306 14.75 14.04 -1.27
CA LEU A 306 15.29 13.19 -2.34
C LEU A 306 16.83 13.15 -2.28
N GLU A 307 17.41 12.11 -1.68
CA GLU A 307 18.86 12.07 -1.38
C GLU A 307 19.73 11.33 -2.43
N SER A 308 19.13 10.42 -3.22
CA SER A 308 19.78 9.80 -4.38
C SER A 308 18.77 8.99 -5.19
N LEU A 309 18.66 9.29 -6.48
CA LEU A 309 17.90 8.51 -7.46
C LEU A 309 18.86 8.10 -8.58
N THR A 310 19.11 6.80 -8.71
CA THR A 310 20.21 6.27 -9.54
C THR A 310 19.81 5.91 -10.97
N GLY A 311 18.52 5.98 -11.31
CA GLY A 311 18.04 5.73 -12.67
C GLY A 311 16.56 6.06 -12.86
N GLY A 312 16.27 6.71 -13.97
CA GLY A 312 14.95 6.91 -14.55
C GLY A 312 15.10 6.94 -16.08
N ASP A 313 14.10 6.44 -16.80
CA ASP A 313 14.18 6.28 -18.25
C ASP A 313 14.16 7.64 -18.97
N LYS A 314 15.23 7.94 -19.74
CA LYS A 314 15.34 9.15 -20.58
C LYS A 314 14.62 9.04 -21.93
N SER A 315 14.06 7.86 -22.26
CA SER A 315 13.49 7.56 -23.58
C SER A 315 12.01 7.89 -23.74
N GLY A 316 11.40 8.63 -22.79
CA GLY A 316 10.09 9.26 -22.91
C GLY A 316 10.06 10.41 -23.94
N ILE A 317 10.54 10.16 -25.16
CA ILE A 317 10.65 11.14 -26.24
C ILE A 317 9.39 11.04 -27.11
N SER A 318 8.48 12.00 -27.00
CA SER A 318 7.48 12.21 -28.06
C SER A 318 8.17 12.85 -29.27
N GLN A 319 8.20 12.15 -30.40
CA GLN A 319 8.59 12.77 -31.66
C GLN A 319 7.47 13.71 -32.10
N PHE A 320 7.73 15.02 -32.09
CA PHE A 320 6.93 15.99 -32.82
C PHE A 320 7.72 16.51 -34.03
N SER A 321 7.24 16.14 -35.21
CA SER A 321 7.61 16.77 -36.47
C SER A 321 6.76 18.01 -36.69
N ILE A 322 7.42 19.18 -36.66
CA ILE A 322 7.06 20.53 -37.17
C ILE A 322 5.55 20.88 -37.20
#